data_AF-A0A816JS62-F1
#
_entry.id   AF-A0A816JS62-F1
#
_cell.length_a   1.000
_cell.length_b   1.000
_cell.length_c   1.000
_cell.angle_alpha   90.00
_cell.angle_beta   90.00
_cell.angle_gamma   90.00
#
_symmetry.space_group_name_H-M   'P 1'
#
loop_
_entity.id
_entity.type
_entity.pdbx_description
1 polymer ?
#
loop_
_entity_poly.entity_id
_entity_poly.type
_entity_poly.pdbx_seq_one_letter_code
_entity_poly.pdbx_strand_id
1 'polypeptide(L)' 'MILEYFDTQTKVISLVIALVIALLWMRSGPTMRAPGGNGRRISRNSFEKNPKGYFEDLRKK' A
#
# COMPACT_ATOMS: atom_id res chain seq x y z
N MET A 1 5.63 17.77 36.55
CA MET A 1 5.10 18.71 35.55
C MET A 1 5.86 18.69 34.21
N ILE A 2 7.10 19.22 34.10
CA ILE A 2 7.81 19.29 32.80
C ILE A 2 8.18 17.88 32.26
N LEU A 3 8.65 16.97 33.11
CA LEU A 3 8.98 15.60 32.71
C LEU A 3 7.75 14.77 32.31
N GLU A 4 6.64 14.94 33.02
CA GLU A 4 5.37 14.28 32.69
C GLU A 4 4.79 14.79 31.36
N TYR A 5 5.00 16.07 31.06
CA TYR A 5 4.67 16.65 29.76
C TYR A 5 5.47 15.99 28.64
N PHE A 6 6.79 15.87 28.78
CA PHE A 6 7.63 15.20 27.78
C PHE A 6 7.27 13.71 27.59
N ASP A 7 6.99 12.99 28.67
CA ASP A 7 6.52 11.59 28.60
C ASP A 7 5.15 11.47 27.91
N THR A 8 4.22 12.38 28.19
CA THR A 8 2.92 12.42 27.51
C THR A 8 3.08 12.72 26.02
N GLN A 9 3.93 13.68 25.66
CA GLN A 9 4.16 14.05 24.26
C GLN A 9 4.84 12.92 23.47
N THR A 10 5.83 12.24 24.05
CA THR A 10 6.49 11.12 23.37
C THR A 10 5.53 9.96 23.11
N LYS A 11 4.61 9.66 24.04
CA LYS A 11 3.53 8.67 23.83
C LYS A 11 2.57 9.09 22.71
N VAL A 12 2.14 10.35 22.69
CA VAL A 12 1.25 10.87 21.62
C VAL A 12 1.95 10.84 20.26
N ILE A 13 3.20 11.30 20.18
CA ILE A 13 3.98 11.29 18.94
C ILE A 13 4.19 9.85 18.46
N SER A 14 4.52 8.92 19.35
CA SER A 14 4.67 7.50 19.02
C SER A 14 3.37 6.92 18.44
N LEU A 15 2.22 7.23 19.05
CA LEU A 15 0.91 6.80 18.56
C LEU A 15 0.63 7.35 17.16
N VAL A 16 0.90 8.64 16.93
CA VAL A 16 0.69 9.28 15.61
C VAL A 16 1.58 8.64 14.54
N ILE A 17 2.86 8.40 14.85
CA ILE A 17 3.79 7.73 13.92
C ILE A 17 3.31 6.31 13.60
N ALA A 18 2.89 5.55 14.63
CA ALA A 18 2.36 4.20 14.44
C ALA A 18 1.11 4.18 13.55
N LEU A 19 0.19 5.15 13.75
CA LEU A 19 -1.00 5.32 12.91
C LEU A 19 -0.65 5.66 11.47
N VAL A 20 0.27 6.59 11.23
CA VAL A 20 0.72 6.96 9.88
C VAL A 20 1.31 5.75 9.17
N ILE A 21 2.18 4.99 9.84
CA ILE A 21 2.77 3.76 9.27
C ILE A 21 1.65 2.76 8.94
N ALA A 22 0.73 2.50 9.88
CA ALA A 22 -0.39 1.58 9.65
C ALA A 22 -1.24 1.97 8.42
N LEU A 23 -1.55 3.27 8.26
CA LEU A 23 -2.30 3.77 7.11
C LEU A 23 -1.54 3.61 5.79
N LEU A 24 -0.20 3.76 5.80
CA LEU A 24 0.62 3.52 4.62
C LEU A 24 0.58 2.04 4.18
N TRP A 25 0.62 1.10 5.13
CA TRP A 25 0.48 -0.34 4.83
C TRP A 25 -0.90 -0.69 4.29
N MET A 26 -1.97 -0.11 4.84
CA MET A 26 -3.36 -0.34 4.38
C MET A 26 -3.60 0.09 2.93
N ARG A 27 -2.82 1.04 2.40
CA ARG A 27 -2.94 1.49 1.00
C ARG A 27 -2.40 0.46 0.00
N SER A 28 -1.60 -0.50 0.45
CA SER A 28 -1.07 -1.57 -0.41
C SER A 28 -2.13 -2.65 -0.63
N GLY A 29 -2.89 -2.52 -1.71
CA GLY A 29 -3.88 -3.52 -2.10
C GLY A 29 -3.25 -4.87 -2.48
N PRO A 30 -4.04 -5.96 -2.50
CA PRO A 30 -3.52 -7.28 -2.84
C PRO A 30 -2.90 -7.29 -4.23
N THR A 31 -1.70 -7.84 -4.33
CA THR A 31 -1.01 -8.06 -5.62
C THR A 31 -1.14 -9.52 -6.05
N MET A 32 -1.17 -9.76 -7.36
CA MET A 32 -1.21 -11.11 -7.93
C MET A 32 -0.19 -11.26 -9.06
N ARG A 33 0.12 -12.51 -9.42
CA ARG A 33 0.99 -12.82 -10.57
C ARG A 33 0.26 -12.40 -11.85
N ALA A 34 0.95 -11.65 -12.69
CA ALA A 34 0.40 -11.07 -13.91
C ALA A 34 0.23 -12.17 -14.99
N PRO A 35 -0.99 -12.39 -15.52
CA PRO A 35 -1.23 -13.37 -16.57
C PRO A 35 -0.47 -12.99 -17.85
N GLY A 36 0.40 -13.88 -18.36
CA GLY A 36 1.21 -13.58 -19.55
C GLY A 36 2.31 -12.52 -19.35
N GLY A 37 2.50 -12.01 -18.13
CA GLY A 37 3.46 -10.95 -17.82
C GLY A 37 4.84 -11.41 -17.36
N ASN A 38 5.31 -12.59 -17.77
CA ASN A 38 6.61 -13.16 -17.41
C ASN A 38 6.96 -13.11 -15.91
N GLY A 39 5.99 -13.48 -15.05
CA GLY A 39 6.20 -13.55 -13.60
C GLY A 39 6.15 -12.21 -12.86
N ARG A 40 5.90 -11.08 -13.54
CA ARG A 40 5.64 -9.80 -12.89
C ARG A 40 4.43 -9.89 -11.94
N ARG A 41 4.42 -9.08 -10.88
CA ARG A 41 3.25 -8.90 -10.01
C ARG A 41 2.53 -7.60 -10.37
N ILE A 42 1.21 -7.64 -10.37
CA ILE A 42 0.33 -6.47 -10.62
C ILE A 42 -0.68 -6.33 -9.50
N SER A 43 -1.24 -5.12 -9.34
CA SER A 43 -2.41 -4.90 -8.48
C SER A 43 -3.58 -5.75 -8.98
N ARG A 44 -4.11 -6.61 -8.10
CA ARG A 44 -5.29 -7.44 -8.41
C ARG A 44 -6.49 -6.56 -8.73
N ASN A 45 -6.73 -5.54 -7.91
CA ASN A 45 -7.86 -4.61 -8.10
C ASN A 45 -7.78 -3.87 -9.43
N SER A 46 -6.58 -3.43 -9.84
CA SER A 46 -6.39 -2.76 -11.13
C SER A 46 -6.69 -3.67 -12.31
N PHE A 47 -6.30 -4.95 -12.24
CA PHE A 47 -6.62 -5.94 -13.26
C PHE A 47 -8.11 -6.28 -13.29
N GLU A 48 -8.74 -6.50 -12.14
CA GLU A 48 -10.17 -6.81 -12.04
C GLU A 48 -11.04 -5.65 -12.55
N LYS A 49 -10.61 -4.39 -12.33
CA LYS A 49 -11.30 -3.21 -12.85
C LYS A 49 -11.24 -3.08 -14.37
N ASN A 50 -10.13 -3.46 -15.01
CA ASN A 50 -9.98 -3.37 -16.47
C ASN A 50 -9.07 -4.47 -17.03
N PRO A 51 -9.56 -5.72 -17.13
CA PRO A 51 -8.75 -6.83 -17.63
C PRO A 51 -8.45 -6.69 -19.13
N LYS A 52 -9.38 -6.11 -19.90
CA LYS A 52 -9.20 -5.90 -21.35
C LYS A 52 -8.05 -4.94 -21.63
N GLY A 53 -8.00 -3.80 -20.92
CA GLY A 53 -6.93 -2.82 -21.05
C GLY A 53 -5.56 -3.41 -20.71
N TYR A 54 -5.48 -4.23 -19.65
CA TYR A 54 -4.23 -4.94 -19.33
C TYR A 54 -3.71 -5.77 -20.51
N PHE A 55 -4.56 -6.56 -21.16
CA PHE A 55 -4.13 -7.39 -22.30
C PHE A 55 -3.86 -6.59 -23.57
N GLU A 56 -4.57 -5.47 -23.79
CA GLU A 56 -4.25 -4.54 -24.88
C GLU A 56 -2.85 -3.94 -24.71
N ASP A 57 -2.52 -3.50 -23.50
CA ASP A 57 -1.20 -2.96 -23.19
C ASP A 57 -0.12 -4.04 -23.22
N LEU A 58 -0.45 -5.27 -22.80
CA LEU A 58 0.47 -6.40 -22.86
C LEU A 58 0.85 -6.74 -24.31
N ARG A 59 -0.09 -6.67 -25.25
CA ARG A 59 0.17 -6.95 -26.68
C ARG A 59 0.96 -5.85 -27.40
N LYS A 60 0.91 -4.62 -26.89
CA LYS A 60 1.68 -3.49 -27.43
C LYS A 60 3.15 -3.52 -26.99
N LYS A 61 3.51 -4.43 -26.07
CA LYS A 61 4.78 -4.49 -25.39
C LYS A 61 5.65 -5.60 -25.93
#